data_AF-A0A0J1FTL6-F1
#
_entry.id   AF-A0A0J1FTL6-F1
#
_cell.length_a   1.000
_cell.length_b   1.000
_cell.length_c   1.000
_cell.angle_alpha   90.00
_cell.angle_beta   90.00
_cell.angle_gamma   90.00
#
_symmetry.space_group_name_H-M   'P 1'
#
loop_
_entity.id
_entity.type
_entity.pdbx_description
1 polymer ?
#
loop_
_entity_poly.entity_id
_entity_poly.type
_entity_poly.pdbx_seq_one_letter_code
_entity_poly.pdbx_strand_id
1 'polypeptide(L)'
;MREISKEFYGEVSIVARIRFAIEAENAEEAEEKLFNANCPMSLVDDNNNPVCEISEIEWHMVDKASQGNVQESDLDDFYIEEE
;
A
#
# COMPACT_ATOMS: atom_id res chain seq x y z
N MET A 1 26.86 1.92 28.24
CA MET A 1 26.90 2.31 26.82
C MET A 1 25.49 2.71 26.44
N ARG A 2 25.28 3.91 25.88
CA ARG A 2 24.00 4.21 25.21
C ARG A 2 24.03 3.45 23.90
N GLU A 3 23.06 2.59 23.67
CA GLU A 3 22.78 2.10 22.31
C GLU A 3 22.43 3.32 21.47
N ILE A 4 23.23 3.59 20.45
CA ILE A 4 22.90 4.60 19.44
C ILE A 4 21.87 3.91 18.55
N SER A 5 20.63 4.40 18.56
CA SER A 5 19.62 3.94 17.61
C SER A 5 20.09 4.30 16.20
N LYS A 6 20.05 3.33 15.30
CA LYS A 6 20.31 3.52 13.87
C LYS A 6 18.97 3.74 13.18
N GLU A 7 18.92 4.71 12.27
CA GLU A 7 17.75 4.96 11.42
C GLU A 7 17.91 4.17 10.12
N PHE A 8 16.80 3.65 9.61
CA PHE A 8 16.77 2.84 8.40
C PHE A 8 15.62 3.32 7.52
N TYR A 9 15.87 3.36 6.21
CA TYR A 9 14.86 3.61 5.19
C TYR A 9 14.81 2.42 4.22
N GLY A 10 13.69 2.24 3.54
CA GLY A 10 13.53 1.09 2.66
C GLY A 10 12.19 1.08 1.94
N GLU A 11 12.01 0.05 1.13
CA GLU A 11 10.84 -0.16 0.29
C GLU A 11 10.34 -1.61 0.44
N VAL A 12 9.01 -1.76 0.44
CA VAL A 12 8.35 -3.06 0.44
C VAL A 12 7.16 -3.00 -0.51
N SER A 13 7.07 -3.96 -1.43
CA SER A 13 5.89 -4.12 -2.27
C SER A 13 4.84 -5.01 -1.60
N ILE A 14 3.57 -4.65 -1.73
CA ILE A 14 2.44 -5.37 -1.14
C ILE A 14 1.44 -5.75 -2.24
N VAL A 15 1.15 -7.05 -2.38
CA VAL A 15 0.02 -7.52 -3.19
C VAL A 15 -1.21 -7.64 -2.29
N ALA A 16 -2.19 -6.74 -2.46
CA ALA A 16 -3.45 -6.76 -1.71
C ALA A 16 -4.64 -7.04 -2.64
N ARG A 17 -5.59 -7.85 -2.18
CA ARG A 17 -6.89 -8.00 -2.83
C ARG A 17 -7.96 -7.30 -2.00
N ILE A 18 -8.42 -6.14 -2.46
CA ILE A 18 -9.48 -5.39 -1.79
C ILE A 18 -10.83 -5.85 -2.32
N ARG A 19 -11.78 -6.11 -1.41
CA ARG A 19 -13.19 -6.30 -1.73
C ARG A 19 -13.99 -5.20 -1.05
N PHE A 20 -14.84 -4.53 -1.80
CA PHE A 20 -15.66 -3.42 -1.31
C PHE A 20 -17.14 -3.68 -1.58
N ALA A 21 -17.98 -2.99 -0.81
CA ALA A 21 -19.39 -2.80 -1.10
C ALA A 21 -19.68 -1.31 -0.82
N ILE A 22 -20.32 -0.63 -1.76
CA ILE A 22 -20.58 0.79 -1.68
C ILE A 22 -22.02 1.08 -2.06
N GLU A 23 -22.63 2.05 -1.40
CA GLU A 23 -23.96 2.56 -1.73
C GLU A 23 -23.83 3.74 -2.72
N ALA A 24 -24.53 3.64 -3.83
CA ALA A 24 -24.57 4.64 -4.90
C ALA A 24 -25.92 4.55 -5.64
N GLU A 25 -26.35 5.67 -6.20
CA GLU A 25 -27.58 5.78 -6.98
C GLU A 25 -27.45 5.07 -8.33
N ASN A 26 -26.23 5.00 -8.88
CA ASN A 26 -25.91 4.34 -10.14
C ASN A 26 -24.42 3.93 -10.21
N ALA A 27 -24.05 3.24 -11.29
CA ALA A 27 -22.68 2.74 -11.48
C ALA A 27 -21.64 3.86 -11.68
N GLU A 28 -22.00 4.94 -12.37
CA GLU A 28 -21.11 6.08 -12.63
C GLU A 28 -20.72 6.78 -11.33
N GLU A 29 -21.69 7.00 -10.43
CA GLU A 29 -21.42 7.55 -9.10
C GLU A 29 -20.56 6.60 -8.24
N ALA A 30 -20.78 5.28 -8.34
CA ALA A 30 -19.96 4.30 -7.63
C ALA A 30 -18.49 4.34 -8.11
N GLU A 31 -18.28 4.44 -9.42
CA GLU A 31 -16.95 4.58 -10.03
C GLU A 31 -16.27 5.87 -9.58
N GLU A 32 -16.97 7.00 -9.61
CA GLU A 32 -16.42 8.30 -9.17
C GLU A 32 -16.04 8.28 -7.68
N LYS A 33 -16.87 7.67 -6.82
CA LYS A 33 -16.56 7.53 -5.38
C LYS A 33 -15.31 6.69 -5.14
N LEU A 34 -15.14 5.60 -5.89
CA LEU A 34 -13.97 4.72 -5.76
C LEU A 34 -12.71 5.35 -6.36
N PHE A 35 -12.84 6.06 -7.48
CA PHE A 35 -11.72 6.75 -8.12
C PHE A 35 -11.15 7.86 -7.24
N ASN A 36 -12.01 8.55 -6.49
CA ASN A 36 -11.60 9.60 -5.55
C ASN A 36 -11.32 9.08 -4.12
N ALA A 37 -11.43 7.76 -3.88
CA ALA A 37 -11.20 7.20 -2.56
C ALA A 37 -9.70 7.12 -2.26
N ASN A 38 -9.32 7.49 -1.03
CA ASN A 38 -7.99 7.24 -0.50
C ASN A 38 -7.99 5.93 0.30
N CYS A 39 -6.95 5.11 0.13
CA CYS A 39 -6.75 3.89 0.91
C CYS A 39 -5.57 4.08 1.87
N PRO A 40 -5.78 4.66 3.07
CA PRO A 40 -4.70 4.80 4.03
C PRO A 40 -4.18 3.43 4.48
N MET A 41 -2.87 3.28 4.55
CA MET A 41 -2.20 2.06 5.02
C MET A 41 -1.27 2.41 6.20
N SER A 42 -1.04 1.47 7.09
CA SER A 42 -0.10 1.64 8.21
C SER A 42 0.52 0.29 8.55
N LEU A 43 1.82 0.28 8.84
CA LEU A 43 2.53 -0.88 9.36
C LEU A 43 2.46 -0.85 10.88
N VAL A 44 1.82 -1.87 11.47
CA VAL A 44 1.59 -1.96 12.91
C VAL A 44 2.15 -3.25 13.49
N ASP A 45 2.47 -3.25 14.78
CA ASP A 45 2.84 -4.45 15.53
C ASP A 45 1.61 -5.27 15.93
N ASP A 46 1.83 -6.40 16.61
CA ASP A 46 0.74 -7.28 17.12
C ASP A 46 -0.21 -6.59 18.11
N ASN A 47 0.21 -5.46 18.69
CA ASN A 47 -0.58 -4.64 19.63
C ASN A 47 -1.23 -3.43 18.93
N ASN A 48 -1.16 -3.34 17.61
CA ASN A 48 -1.70 -2.27 16.78
C ASN A 48 -1.01 -0.90 16.98
N ASN A 49 0.26 -0.88 17.41
CA ASN A 49 1.08 0.33 17.47
C ASN A 49 1.84 0.54 16.14
N PRO A 50 1.95 1.78 15.62
CA PRO A 50 2.74 2.06 14.43
C PRO A 50 4.21 1.66 14.57
N VAL A 51 4.73 0.95 13.56
CA VAL A 51 6.12 0.49 13.52
C VAL A 51 7.04 1.53 12.88
N CYS A 52 6.54 2.26 11.88
CA CYS A 52 7.24 3.35 11.21
C CYS A 52 6.25 4.36 10.62
N GLU A 53 6.76 5.53 10.24
CA GLU A 53 6.04 6.47 9.39
C GLU A 53 6.22 6.06 7.92
N ILE A 54 5.12 6.01 7.17
CA ILE A 54 5.16 5.76 5.73
C ILE A 54 5.31 7.10 5.04
N SER A 55 6.45 7.32 4.38
CA SER A 55 6.75 8.56 3.68
C SER A 55 6.04 8.69 2.33
N GLU A 56 5.80 7.56 1.65
CA GLU A 56 5.20 7.52 0.32
C GLU A 56 4.43 6.21 0.12
N ILE A 57 3.29 6.28 -0.56
CA ILE A 57 2.50 5.13 -1.00
C ILE A 57 2.15 5.37 -2.46
N GLU A 58 2.74 4.57 -3.33
CA GLU A 58 2.31 4.48 -4.73
C GLU A 58 1.34 3.30 -4.87
N TRP A 59 0.22 3.54 -5.55
CA TRP A 59 -0.78 2.50 -5.82
C TRP A 59 -1.42 2.75 -7.18
N HIS A 60 -1.62 1.67 -7.92
CA HIS A 60 -2.33 1.71 -9.19
C HIS A 60 -3.57 0.81 -9.18
N MET A 61 -4.70 1.35 -9.66
CA MET A 61 -5.88 0.55 -9.91
C MET A 61 -5.74 -0.19 -11.24
N VAL A 62 -5.72 -1.52 -11.18
CA VAL A 62 -5.63 -2.37 -12.37
C VAL A 62 -7.04 -2.78 -12.82
N ASP A 63 -7.38 -2.52 -14.08
CA ASP A 63 -8.71 -2.79 -14.67
C ASP A 63 -8.99 -4.30 -14.87
N LYS A 64 -7.93 -5.10 -15.05
CA LYS A 64 -7.97 -6.56 -15.21
C LYS A 64 -6.79 -7.19 -14.49
N ALA A 65 -7.06 -8.21 -13.68
CA ALA A 65 -6.01 -9.00 -13.07
C ALA A 65 -5.14 -9.66 -14.16
N SER A 66 -3.85 -9.31 -14.21
CA SER A 66 -2.88 -9.96 -15.07
C SER A 66 -2.77 -11.45 -14.71
N GLN A 67 -2.88 -12.33 -15.70
CA GLN A 67 -2.71 -13.77 -15.55
C GLN A 67 -1.39 -14.17 -16.22
N GLY A 68 -0.31 -14.42 -15.45
CA GLY A 68 0.98 -14.88 -15.96
C GLY A 68 2.20 -14.09 -15.45
N ASN A 69 3.32 -14.15 -16.19
CA ASN A 69 4.59 -13.48 -15.88
C ASN A 69 4.59 -11.99 -16.31
N VAL A 70 3.58 -11.23 -15.91
CA VAL A 70 3.56 -9.77 -16.10
C VAL A 70 4.08 -9.15 -14.81
N GLN A 71 5.19 -8.43 -14.90
CA GLN A 71 5.73 -7.65 -13.79
C GLN A 71 4.79 -6.46 -13.60
N GLU A 72 4.12 -6.38 -12.43
CA GLU A 72 3.35 -5.19 -12.06
C GLU A 72 4.34 -4.06 -11.74
N SER A 73 4.03 -2.83 -12.11
CA SER A 73 4.95 -1.69 -11.99
C SER A 73 5.35 -1.36 -10.56
N ASP A 74 4.50 -1.72 -9.59
CA ASP A 74 4.66 -1.41 -8.17
C ASP A 74 5.17 -2.63 -7.37
N LEU A 75 5.62 -3.68 -8.09
CA LEU A 75 6.21 -4.88 -7.52
C LEU A 75 7.71 -4.89 -7.78
N ASP A 76 8.45 -4.51 -6.75
CA ASP A 76 9.90 -4.52 -6.68
C ASP A 76 10.39 -5.44 -5.55
N ASP A 77 11.69 -5.74 -5.58
CA ASP A 77 12.33 -6.50 -4.52
C ASP A 77 12.38 -5.66 -3.23
N PHE A 78 12.19 -6.30 -2.08
CA PHE A 78 12.34 -5.64 -0.78
C PHE A 78 13.75 -5.02 -0.64
N TYR A 79 13.79 -3.78 -0.15
CA TYR A 79 15.02 -3.02 0.03
C TYR A 79 15.04 -2.28 1.38
N ILE A 80 16.21 -2.21 2.02
CA ILE A 80 16.42 -1.47 3.27
C ILE A 80 17.89 -1.03 3.38
N GLU A 81 18.13 0.18 3.86
CA GLU A 81 19.45 0.78 4.05
C GLU A 81 19.52 1.61 5.35
N GLU A 82 20.70 1.70 5.95
CA GLU A 82 20.99 2.54 7.14
C GLU A 82 21.25 3.98 6.68
N GLU A 83 20.68 4.97 7.37
CA GLU A 83 20.89 6.40 7.07
C GLU A 83 22.24 6.95 7.57
#